data_AF-A0A4V2DBS9-F1
#
_entry.id   AF-A0A4V2DBS9-F1
#
_cell.length_a   1.000
_cell.length_b   1.000
_cell.length_c   1.000
_cell.angle_alpha   90.00
_cell.angle_beta   90.00
_cell.angle_gamma   90.00
#
_symmetry.space_group_name_H-M   'P 1'
#
loop_
_entity.id
_entity.type
_entity.pdbx_description
1 polymer ?
#
loop_
_entity_poly.entity_id
_entity_poly.type
_entity_poly.pdbx_seq_one_letter_code
_entity_poly.pdbx_strand_id
1 'polypeptide(L)' 'MLLHPTLDLLNTLGLSGMAKGLQDLESHPEARSLDHAEWLGLLLDQEVTLRWQKAARPALPLSSAQARVERSCERCP' A
#
# COMPACT_ATOMS: atom_id res chain seq x y z
N MET A 1 -14.34 13.88 -17.00
CA MET A 1 -12.93 14.29 -17.01
C MET A 1 -12.74 15.50 -16.08
N LEU A 2 -13.03 15.31 -14.79
CA LEU A 2 -12.60 16.23 -13.73
C LEU A 2 -11.63 15.40 -12.89
N LEU A 3 -10.46 15.16 -13.47
CA LEU A 3 -9.35 14.60 -12.74
C LEU A 3 -9.03 15.65 -11.69
N HIS A 4 -9.25 15.35 -10.40
CA HIS A 4 -8.93 16.28 -9.33
C HIS A 4 -7.46 16.68 -9.55
N PRO A 5 -7.17 17.96 -9.82
CA PRO A 5 -5.82 18.37 -10.26
C PRO A 5 -4.76 17.97 -9.24
N THR A 6 -5.16 17.89 -7.97
CA THR A 6 -4.36 17.37 -6.86
C THR A 6 -4.06 15.88 -6.98
N LEU A 7 -5.04 15.03 -7.33
CA LEU A 7 -4.80 13.59 -7.51
C LEU A 7 -3.81 13.32 -8.64
N ASP A 8 -3.92 14.07 -9.74
CA ASP A 8 -3.04 13.89 -10.88
C ASP A 8 -1.60 14.35 -10.59
N LEU A 9 -1.46 15.46 -9.86
CA LEU A 9 -0.17 15.93 -9.36
C LEU A 9 0.47 14.93 -8.39
N LEU A 10 -0.31 14.35 -7.47
CA LEU A 10 0.18 13.34 -6.52
C LEU A 10 0.68 12.08 -7.25
N ASN A 11 -0.05 11.63 -8.27
CA ASN A 11 0.38 10.51 -9.10
C ASN A 11 1.65 10.84 -9.89
N THR A 12 1.74 12.04 -10.46
CA THR A 12 2.93 12.52 -11.18
C THR A 12 4.18 12.57 -10.29
N LEU A 13 4.01 12.92 -9.01
CA LEU A 13 5.07 12.93 -8.00
C LEU A 13 5.42 11.52 -7.44
N GLY A 14 4.68 10.48 -7.84
CA GLY A 14 4.86 9.11 -7.33
C GLY A 14 4.36 8.89 -5.91
N LEU A 15 3.52 9.81 -5.38
CA LEU A 15 2.89 9.72 -4.06
C LEU A 15 1.58 8.94 -4.15
N SER A 16 1.67 7.70 -4.63
CA SER A 16 0.52 6.85 -4.94
C SER A 16 -0.37 6.51 -3.73
N GLY A 17 0.21 6.43 -2.53
CA GLY A 17 -0.54 6.18 -1.29
C GLY A 17 -1.27 7.41 -0.81
N MET A 18 -0.65 8.58 -0.95
CA MET A 18 -1.33 9.85 -0.69
C MET A 18 -2.49 10.08 -1.68
N ALA A 19 -2.30 9.77 -2.96
CA ALA A 19 -3.37 9.87 -3.96
C ALA A 19 -4.55 8.95 -3.62
N LYS A 20 -4.27 7.71 -3.20
CA LYS A 20 -5.31 6.77 -2.77
C LYS A 20 -6.03 7.25 -1.51
N GLY A 21 -5.29 7.67 -0.49
CA GLY A 21 -5.87 8.19 0.74
C GLY A 21 -6.73 9.42 0.49
N LEU A 22 -6.34 10.30 -0.44
CA LEU A 22 -7.13 11.47 -0.82
C LEU A 22 -8.46 11.07 -1.47
N GLN A 23 -8.45 10.07 -2.34
CA GLN A 23 -9.66 9.56 -2.99
C GLN A 23 -10.59 8.85 -1.99
N ASP A 24 -10.03 8.09 -1.05
CA ASP A 24 -10.78 7.44 0.02
C ASP A 24 -11.42 8.52 0.94
N LEU A 25 -10.70 9.59 1.26
CA LEU A 25 -11.20 10.71 2.07
C LEU A 25 -12.28 11.54 1.33
N GLU A 26 -12.18 11.69 0.00
CA GLU A 26 -13.23 12.31 -0.81
C GLU A 26 -14.52 11.48 -0.80
N SER A 27 -14.41 10.16 -0.70
CA SER A 27 -15.56 9.25 -0.61
C SER A 27 -16.21 9.21 0.78
N HIS A 28 -15.48 9.63 1.82
CA HIS A 28 -15.92 9.64 3.21
C HIS A 28 -16.03 11.07 3.77
N PRO A 29 -17.19 11.73 3.63
CA PRO A 29 -17.37 13.13 4.06
C PRO A 29 -17.23 13.35 5.57
N GLU A 30 -17.34 12.29 6.38
CA GLU A 30 -17.06 12.35 7.83
C GLU A 30 -15.59 12.65 8.12
N ALA A 31 -14.68 12.25 7.26
CA ALA A 31 -13.25 12.57 7.42
C ALA A 31 -12.95 14.06 7.19
N ARG A 32 -13.92 14.83 6.69
CA ARG A 32 -13.83 16.29 6.54
C ARG A 32 -14.03 17.04 7.85
N SER A 33 -14.47 16.37 8.92
CA SER A 33 -14.54 16.96 10.27
C SER A 33 -13.23 16.87 11.05
N LEU A 34 -12.23 16.16 10.52
CA LEU A 34 -10.88 16.07 11.10
C LEU A 34 -10.13 17.37 10.88
N ASP A 35 -9.22 17.70 11.81
CA ASP A 35 -8.34 18.85 11.62
C ASP A 35 -7.40 18.63 10.42
N HIS A 36 -6.99 19.70 9.75
CA HIS A 36 -6.11 19.61 8.59
C HIS A 36 -4.81 18.87 8.90
N ALA A 37 -4.29 18.99 10.14
CA ALA A 37 -3.08 18.28 10.56
C ALA A 37 -3.32 16.76 10.70
N GLU A 38 -4.47 16.36 11.22
CA GLU A 38 -4.87 14.95 11.35
C GLU A 38 -5.09 14.32 9.97
N TRP A 39 -5.75 15.06 9.08
CA TRP A 39 -5.96 14.66 7.70
C TRP A 39 -4.63 14.45 6.95
N LEU A 40 -3.68 15.37 7.11
CA LEU A 40 -2.33 15.23 6.55
C LEU A 40 -1.59 14.02 7.14
N GLY A 41 -1.74 13.78 8.45
CA GLY A 41 -1.14 12.64 9.14
C GLY A 41 -1.59 11.29 8.56
N LEU A 42 -2.90 11.12 8.35
CA LEU A 42 -3.48 9.89 7.76
C LEU A 42 -3.00 9.63 6.33
N LEU A 43 -2.88 10.70 5.53
CA LEU A 43 -2.39 10.61 4.16
C LEU A 43 -0.91 10.20 4.11
N LEU A 44 -0.09 10.77 4.99
CA LEU A 44 1.34 10.44 5.09
C LEU A 44 1.55 9.01 5.61
N ASP A 45 0.78 8.57 6.59
CA ASP A 45 0.85 7.21 7.13
C ASP A 45 0.55 6.16 6.06
N GLN A 46 -0.46 6.39 5.21
CA GLN A 46 -0.78 5.52 4.07
C GLN A 46 0.35 5.49 3.03
N GLU A 47 0.96 6.63 2.72
CA GLU A 47 2.11 6.71 1.80
C GLU A 47 3.33 5.94 2.35
N VAL A 48 3.66 6.14 3.63
CA VAL A 48 4.76 5.43 4.29
C VAL A 48 4.48 3.93 4.32
N THR A 49 3.27 3.53 4.70
CA THR A 49 2.83 2.14 4.74
C THR A 49 2.93 1.47 3.36
N LEU A 50 2.49 2.15 2.28
CA LEU A 50 2.63 1.59 0.93
C LEU A 50 4.08 1.46 0.49
N ARG A 51 4.94 2.44 0.81
CA ARG A 51 6.38 2.35 0.52
C ARG A 51 7.02 1.20 1.28
N TRP A 52 6.65 1.03 2.54
CA TRP A 52 7.13 -0.05 3.38
C TRP A 52 6.67 -1.41 2.85
N GLN A 53 5.41 -1.56 2.46
CA GLN A 53 4.92 -2.80 1.85
C GLN A 53 5.56 -3.11 0.48
N LYS A 54 5.82 -2.08 -0.34
CA LYS A 54 6.56 -2.25 -1.60
C LYS A 54 8.00 -2.69 -1.35
N ALA A 55 8.66 -2.11 -0.35
CA ALA A 55 10.03 -2.47 0.03
C ALA A 55 10.12 -3.84 0.74
N ALA A 56 9.12 -4.18 1.56
CA ALA A 56 9.02 -5.41 2.33
C ALA A 56 8.42 -6.57 1.53
N ARG A 57 8.04 -6.36 0.26
CA ARG A 57 7.73 -7.45 -0.67
C ARG A 57 9.04 -7.90 -1.32
N PRO A 58 9.75 -8.90 -0.77
CA PRO A 58 10.84 -9.50 -1.52
C PRO A 58 10.26 -10.05 -2.82
N ALA A 59 10.95 -9.80 -3.94
CA ALA A 59 10.71 -10.41 -5.23
C ALA A 59 11.11 -11.91 -5.22
N LEU A 60 10.76 -12.62 -4.15
CA LEU A 60 11.01 -14.04 -4.01
C LEU A 60 9.76 -14.77 -4.51
N PRO A 61 9.86 -15.56 -5.60
CA PRO A 61 8.79 -16.47 -5.92
C PRO A 61 8.69 -17.45 -4.74
N LEU A 62 7.52 -17.51 -4.10
CA LEU A 62 7.19 -18.51 -3.08
C LEU A 62 7.23 -19.97 -3.61
N SER A 63 7.76 -20.19 -4.83
CA SER A 63 7.87 -21.47 -5.52
C SER A 63 8.97 -22.40 -4.96
N SER A 64 9.89 -21.94 -4.12
CA SER A 64 10.95 -22.81 -3.56
C SER A 64 10.65 -23.36 -2.17
N ALA A 65 9.56 -22.93 -1.51
CA ALA A 65 9.20 -23.42 -0.19
C ALA A 65 8.61 -24.85 -0.18
N GLN A 66 8.13 -25.36 -1.33
CA GLN A 66 7.58 -26.71 -1.41
C GLN A 66 8.65 -27.81 -1.60
N ALA A 67 9.88 -27.46 -2.01
CA ALA A 67 10.93 -28.45 -2.30
C ALA A 67 11.67 -29.04 -1.07
N ARG A 68 11.29 -28.64 0.15
CA ARG A 68 11.86 -29.18 1.41
C ARG A 68 10.96 -30.22 2.09
N VAL A 69 9.67 -30.30 1.73
CA VAL A 69 8.75 -31.27 2.35
C VAL A 69 8.82 -32.64 1.66
N GLU A 70 8.99 -32.70 0.34
CA GLU A 70 8.99 -33.97 -0.41
C GLU A 70 10.14 -34.93 -0.01
N ARG A 71 11.33 -34.39 0.28
CA ARG A 71 12.53 -35.20 0.63
C ARG A 71 12.49 -35.84 2.02
N SER A 72 11.52 -35.49 2.86
CA SER A 72 11.42 -36.05 4.21
C SER A 72 10.55 -37.30 4.30
N CYS A 73 9.75 -37.62 3.28
CA CYS A 73 8.90 -38.82 3.27
C CYS A 73 9.57 -40.07 2.66
N GLU A 74 10.60 -39.91 1.83
CA GLU A 74 11.29 -41.03 1.15
C GLU A 74 12.24 -41.83 2.07
N ARG A 75 12.36 -41.45 3.34
CA ARG A 75 13.36 -42.00 4.28
C ARG A 75 12.80 -42.44 5.64
N CYS A 76 11.48 -42.60 5.79
CA CYS A 76 10.93 -43.33 6.95
C CYS A 76 10.61 -44.78 6.54
N PRO A 77 10.92 -45.76 7.42
CA PRO A 77 11.11 -47.18 7.08
C PRO A 77 9.86 -47.92 6.62
#